data_AF-A0A0N1TUV1-F1
#
_entry.id   AF-A0A0N1TUV1-F1
#
_cell.length_a   1.000
_cell.length_b   1.000
_cell.length_c   1.000
_cell.angle_alpha   90.00
_cell.angle_beta   90.00
_cell.angle_gamma   90.00
#
_symmetry.space_group_name_H-M   'P 1'
#
loop_
_entity.id
_entity.type
_entity.pdbx_description
1 polymer ?
#
loop_
_entity_poly.entity_id
_entity_poly.type
_entity_poly.pdbx_seq_one_letter_code
_entity_poly.pdbx_strand_id
1 'polypeptide(L)'
;MEPFHAVVLTVSLFVLTFFNPGANLFVVVQTSLASGRRAGVITGLGVATGDAFYSGLGLFGLATLITQCEAVFSLIKIVGGAYLLWFAWNSIRHQATPQMSTLQTPIAAPWTIFFRRGLMTDLSNPQTVLFFISIFSVTLSAETPTWARLMAWAGIVLSSVIWRIFLSQAFSLPAVRRAYGRIQRIASRVIGAIIGMFALRLLYEGVTHR
;
A
#
# COMPACT_ATOMS: atom_id res chain seq x y z
N MET A 1 -10.63 -20.33 -5.58
CA MET A 1 -10.57 -19.81 -4.19
C MET A 1 -11.97 -19.38 -3.79
N GLU A 2 -12.39 -19.71 -2.57
CA GLU A 2 -13.62 -19.15 -2.00
C GLU A 2 -13.57 -17.61 -2.05
N PRO A 3 -14.62 -16.91 -2.53
CA PRO A 3 -14.59 -15.45 -2.74
C PRO A 3 -14.24 -14.67 -1.46
N PHE A 4 -14.66 -15.18 -0.31
CA PHE A 4 -14.33 -14.60 0.99
C PHE A 4 -12.83 -14.66 1.30
N HIS A 5 -12.16 -15.76 0.94
CA HIS A 5 -10.72 -15.90 1.15
C HIS A 5 -9.93 -14.92 0.28
N ALA A 6 -10.39 -14.67 -0.96
CA ALA A 6 -9.78 -13.66 -1.83
C ALA A 6 -9.85 -12.27 -1.19
N VAL A 7 -11.01 -11.87 -0.67
CA VAL A 7 -11.20 -10.58 0.02
C VAL A 7 -10.24 -10.46 1.21
N VAL A 8 -10.22 -11.46 2.08
CA VAL A 8 -9.36 -11.45 3.28
C VAL A 8 -7.89 -11.38 2.89
N LEU A 9 -7.47 -12.15 1.89
CA LEU A 9 -6.09 -12.16 1.40
C LEU A 9 -5.69 -10.80 0.81
N THR A 10 -6.53 -10.21 -0.05
CA THR A 10 -6.31 -8.89 -0.64
C THR A 10 -6.13 -7.82 0.44
N VAL A 11 -7.05 -7.74 1.39
CA VAL A 11 -7.01 -6.73 2.46
C VAL A 11 -5.80 -6.97 3.37
N SER A 12 -5.50 -8.22 3.70
CA SER A 12 -4.34 -8.56 4.54
C SER A 12 -3.01 -8.18 3.88
N LEU A 13 -2.85 -8.51 2.59
CA LEU A 13 -1.66 -8.13 1.83
C LEU A 13 -1.52 -6.62 1.73
N PHE A 14 -2.63 -5.90 1.52
CA PHE A 14 -2.64 -4.44 1.51
C PHE A 14 -2.23 -3.85 2.86
N VAL A 15 -2.79 -4.36 3.97
CA VAL A 15 -2.42 -3.91 5.33
C VAL A 15 -0.94 -4.16 5.63
N LEU A 16 -0.35 -5.25 5.13
CA LEU A 16 1.09 -5.49 5.28
C LEU A 16 1.94 -4.40 4.61
N THR A 17 1.44 -3.77 3.54
CA THR A 17 2.17 -2.68 2.87
C THR A 17 2.30 -1.42 3.73
N PHE A 18 1.40 -1.21 4.70
CA PHE A 18 1.40 -0.02 5.57
C PHE A 18 2.65 0.12 6.43
N PHE A 19 3.25 -1.02 6.75
CA PHE A 19 4.48 -1.09 7.52
C PHE A 19 5.72 -0.87 6.64
N ASN A 20 5.56 -0.85 5.31
CA ASN A 20 6.65 -0.48 4.45
C ASN A 20 6.85 1.05 4.47
N PRO A 21 8.08 1.52 4.77
CA PRO A 21 8.40 2.93 4.71
C PRO A 21 8.46 3.43 3.26
N GLY A 22 7.32 3.86 2.73
CA GLY A 22 7.20 4.47 1.40
C GLY A 22 6.93 5.97 1.44
N ALA A 23 6.93 6.61 0.27
CA ALA A 23 6.66 8.05 0.08
C ALA A 23 5.37 8.51 0.79
N ASN A 24 4.33 7.67 0.74
CA ASN A 24 3.03 7.92 1.37
C ASN A 24 3.10 8.01 2.90
N LEU A 25 3.90 7.15 3.55
CA LEU A 25 4.08 7.21 5.00
C LEU A 25 4.84 8.49 5.36
N PHE A 26 5.88 8.82 4.59
CA PHE A 26 6.69 10.02 4.82
C PHE A 26 5.91 11.31 4.68
N VAL A 27 5.11 11.48 3.63
CA VAL A 27 4.37 12.72 3.42
C VAL A 27 3.36 12.98 4.54
N VAL A 28 2.72 11.93 5.06
CA VAL A 28 1.74 12.04 6.16
C VAL A 28 2.43 12.35 7.48
N VAL A 29 3.54 11.66 7.81
CA VAL A 29 4.31 11.92 9.02
C VAL A 29 4.93 13.32 8.97
N GLN A 30 5.54 13.71 7.84
CA GLN A 30 6.14 15.03 7.69
C GLN A 30 5.09 16.14 7.80
N THR A 31 3.91 15.97 7.20
CA THR A 31 2.83 16.95 7.33
C THR A 31 2.27 17.00 8.74
N SER A 32 2.15 15.87 9.42
CA SER A 32 1.71 15.81 10.82
C SER A 32 2.65 16.56 11.75
N LEU A 33 3.97 16.44 11.50
CA LEU A 33 5.01 17.12 12.28
C LEU A 33 5.10 18.62 11.94
N ALA A 34 5.01 18.97 10.66
CA ALA A 34 5.21 20.34 10.20
C ALA A 34 3.97 21.22 10.37
N SER A 35 2.76 20.67 10.27
CA SER A 35 1.51 21.45 10.25
C SER A 35 0.44 20.90 11.22
N GLY A 36 0.82 19.95 12.08
CA GLY A 36 -0.03 19.39 13.12
C GLY A 36 -0.89 18.20 12.68
N ARG A 37 -1.51 17.54 13.67
CA ARG A 37 -2.32 16.31 13.51
C ARG A 37 -3.38 16.42 12.42
N ARG A 38 -4.14 17.52 12.42
CA ARG A 38 -5.24 17.72 11.45
C ARG A 38 -4.72 17.76 10.02
N ALA A 39 -3.63 18.48 9.77
CA ALA A 39 -2.98 18.52 8.46
C ALA A 39 -2.47 17.13 8.04
N GLY A 40 -1.90 16.38 8.98
CA GLY A 40 -1.54 14.96 8.80
C GLY A 40 -2.71 14.09 8.34
N VAL A 41 -3.84 14.15 9.05
CA VAL A 41 -5.05 13.40 8.72
C VAL A 41 -5.56 13.79 7.32
N ILE A 42 -5.60 15.08 6.99
CA ILE A 42 -6.08 15.56 5.69
C ILE A 42 -5.17 15.07 4.55
N THR A 43 -3.84 15.13 4.72
CA THR A 43 -2.89 14.51 3.78
C THR A 43 -3.13 13.02 3.67
N GLY A 44 -3.39 12.34 4.79
CA GLY A 44 -3.68 10.91 4.81
C GLY A 44 -4.97 10.53 4.06
N LEU A 45 -6.01 11.35 4.15
CA LEU A 45 -7.24 11.18 3.35
C LEU A 45 -6.99 11.37 1.86
N GLY A 46 -6.09 12.30 1.49
CA GLY A 46 -5.63 12.44 0.11
C GLY A 46 -4.99 11.16 -0.41
N VAL A 47 -4.08 10.56 0.37
CA VAL A 47 -3.46 9.27 0.02
C VAL A 47 -4.51 8.15 -0.08
N ALA A 48 -5.41 8.04 0.90
CA ALA A 48 -6.46 7.01 0.88
C ALA A 48 -7.40 7.14 -0.33
N THR A 49 -7.58 8.36 -0.86
CA THR A 49 -8.34 8.60 -2.09
C THR A 49 -7.57 8.07 -3.31
N GLY A 50 -6.24 8.21 -3.34
CA GLY A 50 -5.39 7.58 -4.36
C GLY A 50 -5.43 6.05 -4.28
N ASP A 51 -5.36 5.49 -3.07
CA ASP A 51 -5.53 4.05 -2.84
C ASP A 51 -6.91 3.56 -3.33
N ALA A 52 -7.97 4.33 -3.08
CA ALA A 52 -9.33 4.03 -3.56
C ALA A 52 -9.41 4.05 -5.10
N PHE A 53 -8.70 4.99 -5.73
CA PHE A 53 -8.62 5.10 -7.18
C PHE A 53 -7.89 3.91 -7.81
N TYR A 54 -6.69 3.59 -7.33
CA TYR A 54 -5.91 2.46 -7.86
C TYR A 54 -6.56 1.11 -7.56
N SER A 55 -7.11 0.92 -6.37
CA SER A 55 -7.82 -0.30 -6.03
C SER A 55 -9.10 -0.46 -6.85
N GLY A 56 -9.83 0.63 -7.11
CA GLY A 56 -10.98 0.62 -8.01
C GLY A 56 -10.59 0.26 -9.44
N LEU A 57 -9.57 0.91 -9.99
CA LEU A 57 -9.04 0.58 -11.32
C LEU A 57 -8.56 -0.86 -11.41
N GLY A 58 -7.91 -1.39 -10.39
CA GLY A 58 -7.51 -2.79 -10.35
C GLY A 58 -8.71 -3.73 -10.27
N LEU A 59 -9.56 -3.60 -9.26
CA LEU A 59 -10.66 -4.54 -9.02
C LEU A 59 -11.69 -4.57 -10.15
N PHE A 60 -11.96 -3.43 -10.78
CA PHE A 60 -12.96 -3.31 -11.84
C PHE A 60 -12.34 -3.31 -13.25
N GLY A 61 -11.16 -2.72 -13.43
CA GLY A 61 -10.47 -2.64 -14.73
C GLY A 61 -9.61 -3.86 -15.08
N LEU A 62 -8.95 -4.53 -14.12
CA LEU A 62 -8.28 -5.80 -14.43
C LEU A 62 -9.31 -6.88 -14.76
N ALA A 63 -10.51 -6.86 -14.15
CA ALA A 63 -11.56 -7.84 -14.44
C ALA A 63 -11.94 -7.84 -15.94
N THR A 64 -12.03 -6.66 -16.55
CA THR A 64 -12.28 -6.53 -18.00
C THR A 64 -11.10 -7.01 -18.84
N LEU A 65 -9.86 -6.75 -18.41
CA LEU A 65 -8.66 -7.22 -19.11
C LEU A 65 -8.50 -8.75 -19.05
N ILE A 66 -8.80 -9.36 -17.91
CA ILE A 66 -8.75 -10.82 -17.72
C ILE A 66 -9.67 -11.52 -18.73
N THR A 67 -10.89 -10.99 -18.94
CA THR A 67 -11.85 -11.57 -19.87
C THR A 67 -11.51 -11.37 -21.35
N GLN A 68 -10.65 -10.40 -21.68
CA GLN A 68 -10.36 -10.01 -23.07
C GLN A 68 -8.96 -10.44 -23.56
N CYS A 69 -7.97 -10.58 -22.68
CA CYS A 69 -6.57 -10.81 -23.06
C CYS A 69 -5.81 -11.64 -22.03
N GLU A 70 -5.88 -12.96 -22.16
CA GLU A 70 -5.21 -13.91 -21.24
C GLU A 70 -3.67 -13.73 -21.21
N ALA A 71 -3.05 -13.46 -22.37
CA ALA A 71 -1.60 -13.23 -22.47
C ALA A 71 -1.15 -11.98 -21.68
N VAL A 72 -1.94 -10.89 -21.73
CA VAL A 72 -1.64 -9.65 -21.00
C VAL A 72 -1.78 -9.88 -19.49
N PHE A 73 -2.79 -10.63 -19.07
CA PHE A 73 -2.97 -10.97 -17.66
C PHE A 73 -1.84 -11.86 -17.12
N SER A 74 -1.39 -12.84 -17.90
CA SER A 74 -0.25 -13.70 -17.54
C SER A 74 1.05 -12.89 -17.41
N LEU A 75 1.30 -11.95 -18.33
CA LEU A 75 2.44 -11.03 -18.24
C LEU A 75 2.36 -10.15 -16.97
N ILE A 76 1.19 -9.62 -16.65
CA ILE A 76 0.95 -8.83 -15.43
C ILE A 76 1.23 -9.65 -14.17
N LYS A 77 0.84 -10.93 -14.13
CA LYS A 77 1.16 -11.84 -13.02
C LYS A 77 2.66 -11.99 -12.82
N ILE A 78 3.39 -12.24 -13.91
CA ILE A 78 4.85 -12.43 -13.86
C ILE A 78 5.54 -11.14 -13.39
N VAL A 79 5.19 -9.99 -13.98
CA VAL A 79 5.77 -8.69 -13.63
C VAL A 79 5.41 -8.30 -12.19
N GLY A 80 4.16 -8.49 -11.78
CA GLY A 80 3.70 -8.21 -10.43
C GLY A 80 4.38 -9.09 -9.38
N GLY A 81 4.53 -10.39 -9.66
CA GLY A 81 5.25 -11.33 -8.78
C GLY A 81 6.74 -10.97 -8.66
N ALA A 82 7.41 -10.68 -9.78
CA ALA A 82 8.80 -10.23 -9.79
C ALA A 82 9.01 -8.92 -9.02
N TYR A 83 8.05 -7.98 -9.13
CA TYR A 83 8.07 -6.75 -8.36
C TYR A 83 7.95 -6.99 -6.86
N LEU A 84 7.03 -7.86 -6.41
CA LEU A 84 6.92 -8.21 -4.97
C LEU A 84 8.21 -8.82 -4.44
N LEU A 85 8.88 -9.66 -5.23
CA LEU A 85 10.18 -10.24 -4.90
C LEU A 85 11.27 -9.19 -4.78
N TRP A 86 11.39 -8.33 -5.79
CA TRP A 86 12.35 -7.23 -5.78
C TRP A 86 12.08 -6.30 -4.59
N PHE A 87 10.83 -5.98 -4.30
CA PHE A 87 10.44 -5.16 -3.18
C PHE A 87 10.72 -5.81 -1.83
N ALA A 88 10.40 -7.10 -1.67
CA ALA A 88 10.72 -7.87 -0.47
C ALA A 88 12.23 -7.82 -0.20
N TRP A 89 13.02 -8.06 -1.25
CA TRP A 89 14.48 -7.98 -1.20
C TRP A 89 14.98 -6.57 -0.84
N ASN A 90 14.41 -5.55 -1.47
CA ASN A 90 14.81 -4.15 -1.24
C ASN A 90 14.40 -3.66 0.16
N SER A 91 13.25 -4.10 0.68
CA SER A 91 12.80 -3.82 2.05
C SER A 91 13.71 -4.43 3.12
N ILE A 92 14.36 -5.56 2.79
CA ILE A 92 15.35 -6.20 3.67
C ILE A 92 16.72 -5.51 3.55
N ARG A 93 17.15 -5.13 2.35
CA ARG A 93 18.49 -4.57 2.07
C ARG A 93 18.63 -3.07 2.30
N HIS A 94 17.69 -2.25 1.85
CA HIS A 94 17.80 -0.79 1.85
C HIS A 94 16.89 -0.18 2.91
N GLN A 95 17.44 -0.01 4.11
CA GLN A 95 16.80 0.74 5.19
C GLN A 95 17.21 2.21 5.09
N ALA A 96 16.54 2.97 4.22
CA ALA A 96 16.69 4.42 4.24
C ALA A 96 16.26 4.91 5.62
N THR A 97 17.23 5.35 6.43
CA THR A 97 16.94 6.03 7.69
C THR A 97 16.50 7.44 7.31
N PRO A 98 15.22 7.79 7.46
CA PRO A 98 14.73 9.05 6.98
C PRO A 98 15.22 10.15 7.92
N GLN A 99 15.98 11.10 7.41
CA GLN A 99 16.29 12.33 8.14
C GLN A 99 14.98 13.12 8.32
N MET A 100 14.36 12.95 9.48
CA MET A 100 13.20 13.72 9.88
C MET A 100 13.65 15.12 10.29
N SER A 101 13.84 16.02 9.33
CA SER A 101 14.10 17.44 9.58
C SER A 101 12.90 18.03 10.34
N THR A 102 13.12 18.47 11.57
CA THR A 102 12.10 19.15 12.37
C THR A 102 11.92 20.56 11.85
N LEU A 103 10.86 20.82 11.07
CA LEU A 103 10.47 22.19 10.73
C LEU A 103 9.89 22.86 11.99
N GLN A 104 10.41 24.04 12.34
CA GLN A 104 10.20 24.69 13.64
C GLN A 104 8.94 25.57 13.72
N THR A 105 8.14 25.70 12.67
CA THR A 105 6.92 26.51 12.67
C THR A 105 5.77 25.85 11.89
N PRO A 106 4.54 25.79 12.46
CA PRO A 106 3.35 25.35 11.75
C PRO A 106 3.07 26.22 10.53
N ILE A 107 3.21 25.66 9.33
CA ILE A 107 2.76 26.36 8.12
C ILE A 107 1.23 26.30 8.10
N ALA A 108 0.59 27.45 8.33
CA ALA A 108 -0.84 27.62 8.15
C ALA A 108 -1.15 27.60 6.64
N ALA A 109 -1.85 26.56 6.20
CA ALA A 109 -2.27 26.39 4.81
C ALA A 109 -3.71 25.85 4.74
N PRO A 110 -4.45 26.13 3.65
CA PRO A 110 -5.76 25.54 3.42
C PRO A 110 -5.72 24.01 3.41
N TRP A 111 -6.79 23.37 3.88
CA TRP A 111 -6.92 21.91 3.90
C TRP A 111 -6.74 21.26 2.52
N THR A 112 -7.14 21.96 1.45
CA THR A 112 -7.00 21.51 0.06
C THR A 112 -5.55 21.28 -0.34
N ILE A 113 -4.59 22.04 0.20
CA ILE A 113 -3.17 21.86 -0.08
C ILE A 113 -2.67 20.55 0.51
N PHE A 114 -3.02 20.25 1.77
CA PHE A 114 -2.66 19.00 2.42
C PHE A 114 -3.28 17.80 1.72
N PHE A 115 -4.56 17.89 1.38
CA PHE A 115 -5.27 16.82 0.66
C PHE A 115 -4.64 16.55 -0.71
N ARG A 116 -4.45 17.60 -1.53
CA ARG A 116 -3.80 17.48 -2.85
C ARG A 116 -2.39 16.94 -2.74
N ARG A 117 -1.63 17.35 -1.72
CA ARG A 117 -0.28 16.84 -1.49
C ARG A 117 -0.28 15.33 -1.25
N GLY A 118 -1.19 14.83 -0.40
CA GLY A 118 -1.36 13.39 -0.17
C GLY A 118 -1.78 12.64 -1.42
N LEU A 119 -2.82 13.13 -2.10
CA LEU A 119 -3.35 12.54 -3.33
C LEU A 119 -2.29 12.46 -4.43
N MET A 120 -1.58 13.56 -4.70
CA MET A 120 -0.55 13.60 -5.73
C MET A 120 0.65 12.73 -5.39
N THR A 121 1.02 12.66 -4.10
CA THR A 121 2.09 11.77 -3.66
C THR A 121 1.73 10.33 -3.97
N ASP A 122 0.51 9.91 -3.66
CA ASP A 122 0.08 8.53 -3.92
C ASP A 122 -0.08 8.23 -5.41
N LEU A 123 -0.77 9.12 -6.15
CA LEU A 123 -0.95 8.95 -7.60
C LEU A 123 0.37 8.92 -8.36
N SER A 124 1.37 9.68 -7.91
CA SER A 124 2.69 9.70 -8.53
C SER A 124 3.62 8.62 -7.98
N ASN A 125 3.16 7.78 -7.05
CA ASN A 125 3.99 6.76 -6.42
C ASN A 125 4.00 5.48 -7.27
N PRO A 126 5.10 5.18 -8.00
CA PRO A 126 5.19 3.94 -8.79
C PRO A 126 5.09 2.69 -7.90
N GLN A 127 5.47 2.81 -6.63
CA GLN A 127 5.34 1.72 -5.66
C GLN A 127 3.86 1.35 -5.44
N THR A 128 2.97 2.34 -5.29
CA THR A 128 1.53 2.09 -5.09
C THR A 128 0.93 1.35 -6.29
N VAL A 129 1.23 1.82 -7.51
CA VAL A 129 0.75 1.20 -8.76
C VAL A 129 1.16 -0.27 -8.82
N LEU A 130 2.46 -0.53 -8.64
CA LEU A 130 3.00 -1.87 -8.75
C LEU A 130 2.46 -2.78 -7.64
N PHE A 131 2.20 -2.26 -6.43
CA PHE A 131 1.57 -3.03 -5.36
C PHE A 131 0.18 -3.52 -5.70
N PHE A 132 -0.69 -2.62 -6.17
CA PHE A 132 -2.06 -3.01 -6.50
C PHE A 132 -2.07 -4.03 -7.64
N ILE A 133 -1.23 -3.82 -8.67
CA ILE A 133 -1.05 -4.79 -9.75
C ILE A 133 -0.65 -6.16 -9.18
N SER A 134 0.34 -6.22 -8.30
CA SER A 134 0.81 -7.47 -7.73
C SER A 134 -0.18 -8.15 -6.79
N ILE A 135 -0.88 -7.40 -5.94
CA ILE A 135 -1.87 -7.97 -5.02
C ILE A 135 -3.03 -8.56 -5.83
N PHE A 136 -3.53 -7.82 -6.82
CA PHE A 136 -4.67 -8.25 -7.62
C PHE A 136 -4.33 -9.39 -8.58
N SER A 137 -3.09 -9.46 -9.08
CA SER A 137 -2.68 -10.57 -9.95
C SER A 137 -2.72 -11.94 -9.23
N VAL A 138 -2.56 -11.94 -7.90
CA VAL A 138 -2.59 -13.16 -7.07
C VAL A 138 -3.97 -13.42 -6.45
N THR A 139 -4.71 -12.35 -6.16
CA THR A 139 -5.98 -12.45 -5.41
C THR A 139 -7.23 -12.48 -6.29
N LEU A 140 -7.19 -11.92 -7.51
CA LEU A 140 -8.33 -11.93 -8.43
C LEU A 140 -8.27 -13.06 -9.46
N SER A 141 -9.45 -13.61 -9.73
CA SER A 141 -9.75 -14.49 -10.86
C SER A 141 -10.93 -13.96 -11.68
N ALA A 142 -11.10 -14.45 -12.91
CA ALA A 142 -12.24 -14.10 -13.77
C ALA A 142 -13.60 -14.38 -13.10
N GLU A 143 -13.66 -15.42 -12.26
CA GLU A 143 -14.87 -15.88 -11.58
C GLU A 143 -15.18 -15.08 -10.29
N THR A 144 -14.35 -14.10 -9.93
CA THR A 144 -14.53 -13.36 -8.68
C THR A 144 -15.82 -12.52 -8.73
N PRO A 145 -16.82 -12.78 -7.87
CA PRO A 145 -18.11 -12.10 -7.94
C PRO A 145 -17.98 -10.61 -7.59
N THR A 146 -18.89 -9.79 -8.13
CA THR A 146 -18.85 -8.32 -7.95
C THR A 146 -18.95 -7.89 -6.50
N TRP A 147 -19.73 -8.60 -5.69
CA TRP A 147 -19.85 -8.31 -4.25
C TRP A 147 -18.51 -8.48 -3.53
N ALA A 148 -17.71 -9.49 -3.88
CA ALA A 148 -16.40 -9.73 -3.28
C ALA A 148 -15.42 -8.62 -3.67
N ARG A 149 -15.45 -8.18 -4.93
CA ARG A 149 -14.68 -7.01 -5.40
C ARG A 149 -15.04 -5.73 -4.64
N LEU A 150 -16.33 -5.47 -4.43
CA LEU A 150 -16.80 -4.33 -3.64
C LEU A 150 -16.36 -4.41 -2.17
N MET A 151 -16.43 -5.60 -1.56
CA MET A 151 -15.97 -5.81 -0.19
C MET A 151 -14.45 -5.63 -0.05
N ALA A 152 -13.66 -6.13 -1.00
CA ALA A 152 -12.21 -5.93 -1.03
C ALA A 152 -11.87 -4.44 -1.19
N TRP A 153 -12.57 -3.74 -2.10
CA TRP A 153 -12.40 -2.30 -2.30
C TRP A 153 -12.72 -1.51 -1.03
N ALA A 154 -13.88 -1.76 -0.42
CA ALA A 154 -14.27 -1.11 0.83
C ALA A 154 -13.27 -1.41 1.97
N GLY A 155 -12.79 -2.65 2.07
CA GLY A 155 -11.79 -3.06 3.04
C GLY A 155 -10.45 -2.33 2.86
N ILE A 156 -9.98 -2.16 1.61
CA ILE A 156 -8.78 -1.39 1.29
C ILE A 156 -8.96 0.08 1.70
N VAL A 157 -10.06 0.71 1.29
CA VAL A 157 -10.31 2.13 1.60
C VAL A 157 -10.42 2.36 3.11
N LEU A 158 -11.19 1.53 3.82
CA LEU A 158 -11.37 1.64 5.26
C LEU A 158 -10.04 1.42 6.00
N SER A 159 -9.31 0.36 5.65
CA SER A 159 -8.01 0.08 6.29
C SER A 159 -6.99 1.19 6.04
N SER A 160 -6.95 1.78 4.83
CA SER A 160 -6.10 2.93 4.52
C SER A 160 -6.47 4.14 5.38
N VAL A 161 -7.75 4.52 5.42
CA VAL A 161 -8.21 5.66 6.23
C VAL A 161 -7.89 5.46 7.72
N ILE A 162 -8.21 4.29 8.28
CA ILE A 162 -7.95 3.96 9.68
C ILE A 162 -6.45 4.07 9.99
N TRP A 163 -5.60 3.48 9.14
CA TRP A 163 -4.16 3.54 9.32
C TRP A 163 -3.63 4.97 9.27
N ARG A 164 -4.13 5.81 8.35
CA ARG A 164 -3.68 7.20 8.19
C ARG A 164 -4.08 8.08 9.37
N ILE A 165 -5.28 7.87 9.92
CA ILE A 165 -5.73 8.52 11.14
C ILE A 165 -4.84 8.09 12.31
N PHE A 166 -4.64 6.78 12.48
CA PHE A 166 -3.77 6.23 13.51
C PHE A 166 -2.34 6.80 13.42
N LEU A 167 -1.75 6.82 12.22
CA LEU A 167 -0.40 7.33 11.96
C LEU A 167 -0.27 8.80 12.37
N SER A 168 -1.24 9.63 11.99
CA SER A 168 -1.24 11.07 12.30
C SER A 168 -1.36 11.33 13.81
N GLN A 169 -2.12 10.50 14.53
CA GLN A 169 -2.24 10.57 16.00
C GLN A 169 -0.98 10.05 16.70
N ALA A 170 -0.49 8.88 16.31
CA ALA A 170 0.63 8.19 16.95
C ALA A 170 1.94 8.95 16.80
N PHE A 171 2.24 9.50 15.61
CA PHE A 171 3.50 10.23 15.36
C PHE A 171 3.55 11.64 15.92
N SER A 172 2.46 12.10 16.53
CA SER A 172 2.47 13.33 17.31
C SER A 172 3.05 13.17 18.71
N LEU A 173 3.39 11.93 19.10
CA LEU A 173 4.03 11.60 20.37
C LEU A 173 5.55 11.44 20.15
N PRO A 174 6.40 12.28 20.79
CA PRO A 174 7.86 12.18 20.66
C PRO A 174 8.45 10.81 21.05
N ALA A 175 7.76 10.07 21.92
CA ALA A 175 8.12 8.70 22.33
C ALA A 175 7.94 7.68 21.19
N VAL A 176 6.83 7.76 20.45
CA VAL A 176 6.53 6.88 19.31
C VAL A 176 7.54 7.09 18.19
N ARG A 177 7.98 8.34 17.96
CA ARG A 177 9.00 8.69 16.95
C ARG A 177 10.35 7.99 17.21
N ARG A 178 10.79 7.93 18.48
CA ARG A 178 12.03 7.25 18.87
C ARG A 178 11.90 5.72 18.79
N ALA A 179 10.74 5.18 19.16
CA ALA A 179 10.47 3.75 19.08
C ALA A 179 10.32 3.26 17.61
N TYR A 180 9.71 4.07 16.75
CA TYR A 180 9.42 3.70 15.37
C TYR A 180 10.68 3.36 14.57
N GLY A 181 11.75 4.15 14.68
CA GLY A 181 13.00 3.85 13.96
C GLY A 181 13.60 2.46 14.31
N ARG A 182 13.38 1.97 15.54
CA ARG A 182 13.86 0.66 16.01
C ARG A 182 12.92 -0.48 15.57
N ILE A 183 11.61 -0.26 15.72
CA ILE A 183 10.57 -1.24 15.36
C ILE A 183 10.48 -1.42 13.84
N GLN A 184 10.59 -0.33 13.07
CA GLN A 184 10.56 -0.34 11.61
C GLN A 184 11.63 -1.27 11.03
N ARG A 185 12.86 -1.21 11.54
CA ARG A 185 13.96 -2.09 11.10
C ARG A 185 13.64 -3.58 11.23
N ILE A 186 12.92 -3.95 12.30
CA ILE A 186 12.52 -5.35 12.55
C ILE A 186 11.29 -5.70 11.70
N ALA A 187 10.27 -4.83 11.69
CA ALA A 187 9.05 -5.03 10.91
C ALA A 187 9.33 -5.16 9.41
N SER A 188 10.20 -4.33 8.84
CA SER A 188 10.58 -4.40 7.42
C SER A 188 11.27 -5.72 7.06
N ARG A 189 12.05 -6.32 7.97
CA ARG A 189 12.67 -7.63 7.76
C ARG A 189 11.67 -8.78 7.80
N VAL A 190 10.77 -8.77 8.79
CA VAL A 190 9.73 -9.80 8.93
C VAL A 190 8.77 -9.77 7.75
N ILE A 191 8.31 -8.57 7.37
CA ILE A 191 7.37 -8.39 6.26
C ILE A 191 8.03 -8.70 4.93
N GLY A 192 9.27 -8.27 4.72
CA GLY A 192 10.05 -8.66 3.55
C GLY A 192 10.19 -10.19 3.45
N ALA A 193 10.41 -10.90 4.56
CA ALA A 193 10.48 -12.36 4.56
C ALA A 193 9.13 -13.01 4.23
N ILE A 194 8.03 -12.52 4.79
CA ILE A 194 6.67 -13.03 4.52
C ILE A 194 6.29 -12.80 3.05
N ILE A 195 6.49 -11.59 2.53
CA ILE A 195 6.20 -11.26 1.12
C ILE A 195 7.11 -12.06 0.18
N GLY A 196 8.39 -12.20 0.51
CA GLY A 196 9.33 -13.01 -0.26
C GLY A 196 8.93 -14.48 -0.33
N MET A 197 8.47 -15.06 0.79
CA MET A 197 7.95 -16.44 0.83
C MET A 197 6.67 -16.60 -0.01
N PHE A 198 5.76 -15.64 0.05
CA PHE A 198 4.56 -15.63 -0.80
C PHE A 198 4.90 -15.54 -2.29
N ALA A 199 5.87 -14.69 -2.65
CA ALA A 199 6.28 -14.52 -4.03
C ALA A 199 7.04 -15.73 -4.59
N LEU A 200 7.85 -16.42 -3.76
CA LEU A 200 8.47 -17.70 -4.12
C LEU A 200 7.43 -18.80 -4.36
N ARG A 201 6.40 -18.88 -3.50
CA ARG A 201 5.30 -19.82 -3.68
C ARG A 201 4.52 -19.54 -4.97
N LEU A 202 4.27 -18.27 -5.28
CA LEU A 202 3.58 -17.86 -6.50
C LEU A 202 4.35 -18.25 -7.77
N LEU A 203 5.68 -18.05 -7.77
CA LEU A 203 6.53 -18.48 -8.87
C LEU A 203 6.52 -20.00 -9.04
N TYR A 204 6.52 -20.75 -7.93
CA TYR A 204 6.44 -22.20 -7.97
C TYR A 204 5.11 -22.69 -8.56
N GLU A 205 3.97 -22.15 -8.11
CA GLU A 205 2.64 -22.48 -8.65
C GLU A 205 2.51 -22.10 -10.13
N GLY A 206 3.08 -20.97 -10.56
CA GLY A 206 3.08 -20.54 -11.97
C GLY A 206 3.93 -21.41 -12.90
N VAL A 207 4.88 -22.18 -12.37
CA VAL A 207 5.73 -23.10 -13.14
C VAL A 207 5.21 -24.54 -13.11
N THR A 208 4.52 -24.94 -12.04
CA THR A 208 4.07 -26.34 -11.81
C THR A 208 2.66 -26.63 -12.30
N HIS A 209 1.79 -25.63 -12.40
CA HIS A 209 0.47 -25.78 -13.03
C HIS A 209 0.47 -25.11 -14.42
N ARG A 210 0.86 -25.87 -15.44
CA ARG A 210 0.40 -25.68 -16.82
C ARG A 210 -0.84 -26.53 -17.05
#